data_AF-A0A916GXT8-F1
#
_entry.id   AF-A0A916GXT8-F1
#
_cell.length_a   1.000
_cell.length_b   1.000
_cell.length_c   1.000
_cell.angle_alpha   90.00
_cell.angle_beta   90.00
_cell.angle_gamma   90.00
#
_symmetry.space_group_name_H-M   'P 1'
#
loop_
_entity.id
_entity.type
_entity.pdbx_description
1 polymer ?
#
loop_
_entity_poly.entity_id
_entity_poly.type
_entity_poly.pdbx_seq_one_letter_code
_entity_poly.pdbx_strand_id
1 'polypeptide(L)'
;MNFSIGELHPNTPHLLADLAELLLIVRYNGRTSLHKNDIESILQNGTISPEEIDAEISVEAQDVSDAEKNGRREQQLEDLLTHLDYRANALTDYYPFVLNGETLILREDITEKQRVYMFLVACSRLRSFAGVGIPQKWAKKFALLSKEALGGLLPEHANVRIFDANSEDRVNYYNTDLRIALKRLGRDLRVLGINEEECNKKGPSGDAGLDLVAIVDFDDGAATAYAVLAQCGAQETGWPKKTLEAHAMRFRNFFQMMIDYPGVMFTPVCFRVADGSWVDTQSANGIFLADRGRILKLLDHQDLWVLITGSDWFLEFETTLSTVQAPD
;
A
#
# COMPACT_ATOMS: atom_id res chain seq x y z
N MET A 1 -0.93 12.05 -19.60
CA MET A 1 -1.67 11.84 -18.34
C MET A 1 -1.28 12.95 -17.39
N ASN A 2 -2.20 13.58 -16.67
CA ASN A 2 -1.84 14.73 -15.83
C ASN A 2 -1.47 14.26 -14.43
N PHE A 3 -0.24 14.58 -14.01
CA PHE A 3 0.16 14.46 -12.62
C PHE A 3 -0.31 15.68 -11.83
N SER A 4 -0.75 15.45 -10.59
CA SER A 4 -0.99 16.51 -9.62
C SER A 4 -0.37 16.11 -8.29
N ILE A 5 0.32 17.05 -7.64
CA ILE A 5 0.90 16.84 -6.30
C ILE A 5 -0.22 16.45 -5.31
N GLY A 6 -1.40 17.07 -5.44
CA GLY A 6 -2.51 16.87 -4.53
C GLY A 6 -2.28 17.56 -3.19
N GLU A 7 -2.91 17.04 -2.14
CA GLU A 7 -2.71 17.56 -0.79
C GLU A 7 -1.33 17.16 -0.23
N LEU A 8 -0.78 18.06 0.57
CA LEU A 8 0.50 17.91 1.24
C LEU A 8 0.30 17.47 2.69
N HIS A 9 1.28 16.72 3.16
CA HIS A 9 1.37 16.26 4.55
C HIS A 9 2.70 16.67 5.23
N PRO A 10 2.97 18.00 5.37
CA PRO A 10 4.19 18.53 6.00
C PRO A 10 4.57 17.91 7.35
N ASN A 11 3.59 17.59 8.20
CA ASN A 11 3.81 17.09 9.57
C ASN A 11 3.85 15.56 9.63
N THR A 12 3.79 14.89 8.49
CA THR A 12 3.79 13.44 8.38
C THR A 12 4.96 12.98 7.51
N PRO A 13 6.19 12.87 8.07
CA PRO A 13 7.42 12.71 7.30
C PRO A 13 7.43 11.53 6.32
N HIS A 14 6.79 10.42 6.68
CA HIS A 14 6.71 9.24 5.82
C HIS A 14 5.81 9.44 4.58
N LEU A 15 4.75 10.25 4.67
CA LEU A 15 3.92 10.61 3.50
C LEU A 15 4.60 11.68 2.65
N LEU A 16 5.28 12.63 3.28
CA LEU A 16 6.06 13.64 2.58
C LEU A 16 7.26 13.02 1.82
N ALA A 17 7.89 12.00 2.39
CA ALA A 17 8.93 11.22 1.71
C ALA A 17 8.38 10.47 0.49
N ASP A 18 7.17 9.90 0.57
CA ASP A 18 6.51 9.30 -0.59
C ASP A 18 6.27 10.32 -1.71
N LEU A 19 5.92 11.57 -1.36
CA LEU A 19 5.81 12.65 -2.35
C LEU A 19 7.17 12.99 -2.97
N ALA A 20 8.21 13.21 -2.16
CA ALA A 20 9.56 13.56 -2.64
C ALA A 20 10.10 12.50 -3.62
N GLU A 21 9.96 11.22 -3.26
CA GLU A 21 10.33 10.09 -4.11
C GLU A 21 9.49 10.03 -5.39
N LEU A 22 8.18 10.28 -5.28
CA LEU A 22 7.29 10.27 -6.44
C LEU A 22 7.62 11.36 -7.45
N LEU A 23 7.95 12.58 -6.98
CA LEU A 23 8.32 13.70 -7.83
C LEU A 23 9.53 13.35 -8.70
N LEU A 24 10.51 12.62 -8.16
CA LEU A 24 11.65 12.12 -8.91
C LEU A 24 11.26 11.01 -9.90
N ILE A 25 10.40 10.08 -9.48
CA ILE A 25 9.93 8.97 -10.32
C ILE A 25 9.21 9.49 -11.57
N VAL A 26 8.35 10.49 -11.41
CA VAL A 26 7.61 11.10 -12.54
C VAL A 26 8.40 12.18 -13.26
N ARG A 27 9.66 12.43 -12.86
CA ARG A 27 10.53 13.49 -13.37
C ARG A 27 9.82 14.84 -13.39
N TYR A 28 9.23 15.22 -12.25
CA TYR A 28 8.55 16.49 -12.09
C TYR A 28 9.47 17.65 -12.48
N ASN A 29 9.01 18.52 -13.39
CA ASN A 29 9.78 19.60 -14.02
C ASN A 29 11.08 19.13 -14.71
N GLY A 30 11.10 17.88 -15.22
CA GLY A 30 12.24 17.29 -15.92
C GLY A 30 13.44 16.91 -15.03
N ARG A 31 13.26 16.91 -13.70
CA ARG A 31 14.37 16.73 -12.75
C ARG A 31 14.60 15.26 -12.39
N THR A 32 15.87 14.92 -12.15
CA THR A 32 16.32 13.61 -11.61
C THR A 32 16.90 13.72 -10.20
N SER A 33 16.94 14.94 -9.66
CA SER A 33 17.36 15.25 -8.29
C SER A 33 16.46 16.32 -7.69
N LEU A 34 16.28 16.27 -6.37
CA LEU A 34 15.44 17.18 -5.61
C LEU A 34 16.21 17.68 -4.40
N HIS A 35 16.50 18.98 -4.36
CA HIS A 35 17.13 19.63 -3.21
C HIS A 35 16.07 19.98 -2.14
N LYS A 36 16.44 20.06 -0.86
CA LYS A 36 15.57 20.52 0.24
C LYS A 36 14.76 21.77 -0.11
N ASN A 37 15.40 22.81 -0.64
CA ASN A 37 14.75 24.05 -1.11
C ASN A 37 13.68 23.85 -2.20
N ASP A 38 13.78 22.80 -3.02
CA ASP A 38 12.73 22.48 -4.00
C ASP A 38 11.47 21.98 -3.30
N ILE A 39 11.64 21.15 -2.27
CA ILE A 39 10.54 20.65 -1.43
C ILE A 39 9.96 21.81 -0.64
N GLU A 40 10.79 22.70 -0.10
CA GLU A 40 10.33 23.92 0.57
C GLU A 40 9.43 24.76 -0.35
N SER A 41 9.84 24.96 -1.60
CA SER A 41 9.06 25.69 -2.59
C SER A 41 7.71 25.02 -2.88
N ILE A 42 7.65 23.69 -2.87
CA ILE A 42 6.39 22.93 -3.02
C ILE A 42 5.50 23.11 -1.79
N LEU A 43 6.06 23.02 -0.59
CA LEU A 43 5.32 23.23 0.66
C LEU A 43 4.72 24.64 0.76
N GLN A 44 5.43 25.66 0.25
CA GLN A 44 4.95 27.05 0.24
C GLN A 44 3.76 27.29 -0.71
N ASN A 45 3.70 26.55 -1.82
CA ASN A 45 2.73 26.79 -2.89
C ASN A 45 1.61 25.73 -2.96
N GLY A 46 1.75 24.62 -2.25
CA GLY A 46 0.81 23.50 -2.30
C GLY A 46 -0.32 23.61 -1.29
N THR A 47 -1.35 22.80 -1.49
CA THR A 47 -2.51 22.71 -0.60
C THR A 47 -2.20 21.74 0.55
N ILE A 48 -2.22 22.21 1.79
CA ILE A 48 -2.02 21.37 2.98
C ILE A 48 -3.31 20.58 3.27
N SER A 49 -3.17 19.31 3.65
CA SER A 49 -4.32 18.46 3.95
C SER A 49 -5.09 18.95 5.18
N PRO A 50 -6.44 18.96 5.18
CA PRO A 50 -7.24 19.41 6.32
C PRO A 50 -6.94 18.70 7.64
N GLU A 51 -6.51 17.43 7.59
CA GLU A 51 -6.13 16.66 8.78
C GLU A 51 -4.86 17.22 9.45
N GLU A 52 -4.01 17.91 8.69
CA GLU A 52 -2.82 18.60 9.22
C GLU A 52 -3.10 20.05 9.57
N ILE A 53 -4.13 20.65 8.96
CA ILE A 53 -4.55 22.01 9.26
C ILE A 53 -4.94 22.14 10.74
N ASP A 54 -5.56 21.16 11.39
CA ASP A 54 -5.84 21.25 12.84
C ASP A 54 -4.55 21.23 13.70
N ALA A 55 -3.51 20.50 13.26
CA ALA A 55 -2.19 20.55 13.88
C ALA A 55 -1.51 21.91 13.65
N GLU A 56 -1.74 22.54 12.48
CA GLU A 56 -1.21 23.86 12.14
C GLU A 56 -1.99 25.02 12.80
N ILE A 57 -3.32 24.99 12.80
CA ILE A 57 -4.25 25.99 13.36
C ILE A 57 -4.14 26.06 14.88
N SER A 58 -3.82 24.95 15.56
CA SER A 58 -3.48 24.98 16.98
C SER A 58 -2.35 25.99 17.27
N VAL A 59 -1.55 26.31 16.25
CA VAL A 59 -0.52 27.33 16.29
C VAL A 59 -0.90 28.61 15.53
N GLU A 60 -1.63 28.55 14.41
CA GLU A 60 -2.07 29.75 13.65
C GLU A 60 -3.20 30.58 14.31
N ALA A 61 -3.50 30.34 15.58
CA ALA A 61 -4.23 31.29 16.41
C ALA A 61 -3.48 32.65 16.45
N GLN A 62 -3.80 33.52 15.50
CA GLN A 62 -3.46 34.94 15.34
C GLN A 62 -2.41 35.51 16.34
N ASP A 63 -1.14 35.14 16.20
CA ASP A 63 0.04 35.91 16.68
C ASP A 63 1.42 35.22 16.41
N VAL A 64 1.51 34.21 15.54
CA VAL A 64 2.79 33.52 15.26
C VAL A 64 3.69 34.38 14.38
N SER A 65 4.92 34.60 14.84
CA SER A 65 5.93 35.37 14.10
C SER A 65 6.42 34.65 12.85
N ASP A 66 6.92 35.40 11.86
CA ASP A 66 7.55 34.83 10.66
C ASP A 66 8.74 33.92 11.02
N ALA A 67 9.43 34.20 12.13
CA ALA A 67 10.54 33.40 12.62
C ALA A 67 10.10 32.00 13.07
N GLU A 68 8.97 31.88 13.76
CA GLU A 68 8.42 30.59 14.22
C GLU A 68 7.88 29.77 13.04
N LYS A 69 7.27 30.41 12.04
CA LYS A 69 6.84 29.75 10.80
C LYS A 69 8.02 29.17 10.05
N ASN A 70 9.10 29.94 9.90
CA ASN A 70 10.33 29.46 9.27
C ASN A 70 10.97 28.32 10.07
N GLY A 71 11.03 28.44 11.39
CA GLY A 71 11.57 27.39 12.27
C GLY A 71 10.79 26.07 12.16
N ARG A 72 9.46 26.11 12.09
CA ARG A 72 8.65 24.90 11.86
C ARG A 72 8.94 24.27 10.51
N ARG A 73 9.00 25.08 9.46
CA ARG A 73 9.24 24.56 8.10
C ARG A 73 10.61 23.89 8.02
N GLU A 74 11.61 24.49 8.65
CA GLU A 74 12.93 23.88 8.76
C GLU A 74 12.87 22.54 9.48
N GLN A 75 12.14 22.43 10.59
CA GLN A 75 11.93 21.15 11.29
C GLN A 75 11.25 20.10 10.40
N GLN A 76 10.19 20.46 9.66
CA GLN A 76 9.50 19.55 8.75
C GLN A 76 10.43 19.00 7.66
N LEU A 77 11.33 19.85 7.15
CA LEU A 77 12.34 19.45 6.16
C LEU A 77 13.42 18.56 6.77
N GLU A 78 13.89 18.85 7.98
CA GLU A 78 14.85 17.99 8.70
C GLU A 78 14.24 16.62 9.02
N ASP A 79 12.97 16.57 9.43
CA ASP A 79 12.26 15.31 9.69
C ASP A 79 12.11 14.48 8.41
N LEU A 80 11.84 15.15 7.27
CA LEU A 80 11.81 14.52 5.96
C LEU A 80 13.17 13.94 5.57
N LEU A 81 14.25 14.71 5.68
CA LEU A 81 15.60 14.25 5.33
C LEU A 81 16.02 13.07 6.21
N THR A 82 15.74 13.16 7.51
CA THR A 82 15.98 12.07 8.47
C THR A 82 15.20 10.80 8.07
N HIS A 83 13.96 10.96 7.60
CA HIS A 83 13.15 9.83 7.14
C HIS A 83 13.64 9.23 5.81
N LEU A 84 14.11 10.05 4.86
CA LEU A 84 14.71 9.60 3.61
C LEU A 84 16.02 8.85 3.87
N ASP A 85 16.85 9.33 4.79
CA ASP A 85 18.08 8.65 5.22
C ASP A 85 17.76 7.29 5.84
N TYR A 86 16.77 7.22 6.74
CA TYR A 86 16.28 5.96 7.28
C TYR A 86 15.90 4.97 6.17
N ARG A 87 15.13 5.40 5.16
CA ARG A 87 14.73 4.52 4.05
C ARG A 87 15.92 4.02 3.25
N ALA A 88 16.87 4.89 2.93
CA ALA A 88 18.10 4.51 2.23
C ALA A 88 18.86 3.41 2.99
N ASN A 89 18.97 3.55 4.31
CA ASN A 89 19.67 2.60 5.16
C ASN A 89 18.88 1.31 5.42
N ALA A 90 17.56 1.39 5.59
CA ALA A 90 16.73 0.24 5.96
C ALA A 90 16.30 -0.62 4.76
N LEU A 91 16.23 -0.02 3.56
CA LEU A 91 15.74 -0.67 2.35
C LEU A 91 16.85 -0.95 1.32
N THR A 92 18.06 -0.41 1.51
CA THR A 92 19.29 -0.79 0.78
C THR A 92 19.06 -1.07 -0.72
N ASP A 93 19.09 -2.35 -1.11
CA ASP A 93 19.02 -2.82 -2.50
C ASP A 93 17.65 -2.56 -3.14
N TYR A 94 16.59 -2.39 -2.36
CA TYR A 94 15.28 -2.02 -2.87
C TYR A 94 15.17 -0.51 -3.15
N TYR A 95 16.01 0.33 -2.54
CA TYR A 95 15.84 1.78 -2.58
C TYR A 95 16.48 2.40 -3.85
N PRO A 96 15.70 3.04 -4.74
CA PRO A 96 16.22 3.55 -6.02
C PRO A 96 16.88 4.93 -5.91
N PHE A 97 17.01 5.48 -4.70
CA PHE A 97 17.53 6.83 -4.50
C PHE A 97 18.86 6.82 -3.74
N VAL A 98 19.55 7.96 -3.81
CA VAL A 98 20.72 8.29 -3.01
C VAL A 98 20.46 9.64 -2.37
N LEU A 99 20.66 9.74 -1.06
CA LEU A 99 20.65 11.00 -0.35
C LEU A 99 22.09 11.53 -0.24
N ASN A 100 22.36 12.68 -0.85
CA ASN A 100 23.67 13.34 -0.81
C ASN A 100 23.52 14.71 -0.13
N GLY A 101 23.80 14.76 1.17
CA GLY A 101 23.47 15.92 2.00
C GLY A 101 21.96 16.19 1.95
N GLU A 102 21.59 17.38 1.49
CA GLU A 102 20.19 17.82 1.39
C GLU A 102 19.54 17.53 0.02
N THR A 103 20.18 16.72 -0.83
CA THR A 103 19.70 16.40 -2.18
C THR A 103 19.37 14.92 -2.34
N LEU A 104 18.12 14.62 -2.68
CA LEU A 104 17.68 13.28 -3.06
C LEU A 104 17.87 13.08 -4.57
N ILE A 105 18.51 11.99 -4.98
CA ILE A 105 18.86 11.73 -6.38
C ILE A 105 18.33 10.36 -6.79
N LEU A 106 17.63 10.27 -7.91
CA LEU A 106 17.23 9.00 -8.52
C LEU A 106 18.43 8.36 -9.24
N ARG A 107 18.67 7.07 -9.00
CA ARG A 107 19.73 6.32 -9.69
C ARG A 107 19.42 6.16 -11.19
N GLU A 108 20.46 6.07 -12.01
CA GLU A 108 20.29 5.84 -13.46
C GLU A 108 20.00 4.35 -13.74
N ASP A 109 20.77 3.45 -13.13
CA ASP A 109 20.61 2.01 -13.27
C ASP A 109 19.63 1.49 -12.21
N ILE A 110 18.39 1.23 -12.63
CA ILE A 110 17.32 0.72 -11.76
C ILE A 110 17.22 -0.80 -11.89
N THR A 111 17.42 -1.50 -10.78
CA THR A 111 17.25 -2.96 -10.67
C THR A 111 15.77 -3.37 -10.58
N GLU A 112 15.48 -4.67 -10.73
CA GLU A 112 14.11 -5.19 -10.62
C GLU A 112 13.45 -4.91 -9.25
N LYS A 113 14.22 -5.05 -8.18
CA LYS A 113 13.79 -4.70 -6.81
C LYS A 113 13.37 -3.24 -6.69
N GLN A 114 14.16 -2.37 -7.30
CA GLN A 114 13.94 -0.92 -7.33
C GLN A 114 12.78 -0.52 -8.25
N ARG A 115 12.56 -1.22 -9.37
CA ARG A 115 11.36 -1.04 -10.21
C ARG A 115 10.10 -1.32 -9.41
N VAL A 116 10.06 -2.41 -8.66
CA VAL A 116 8.92 -2.74 -7.77
C VAL A 116 8.77 -1.70 -6.64
N TYR A 117 9.88 -1.21 -6.09
CA TYR A 117 9.82 -0.10 -5.13
C TYR A 117 9.11 1.13 -5.73
N MET A 118 9.50 1.55 -6.94
CA MET A 118 8.89 2.69 -7.63
C MET A 118 7.39 2.48 -7.88
N PHE A 119 6.98 1.24 -8.24
CA PHE A 119 5.57 0.88 -8.34
C PHE A 119 4.82 1.06 -7.01
N LEU A 120 5.42 0.65 -5.88
CA LEU A 120 4.84 0.87 -4.56
C LEU A 120 4.73 2.37 -4.23
N VAL A 121 5.73 3.20 -4.55
CA VAL A 121 5.62 4.65 -4.34
C VAL A 121 4.47 5.27 -5.15
N ALA A 122 4.31 4.85 -6.41
CA ALA A 122 3.18 5.28 -7.23
C ALA A 122 1.82 4.84 -6.61
N CYS A 123 1.75 3.62 -6.07
CA CYS A 123 0.56 3.11 -5.39
C CYS A 123 0.26 3.80 -4.05
N SER A 124 1.27 4.30 -3.34
CA SER A 124 1.02 5.08 -2.11
C SER A 124 0.35 6.42 -2.37
N ARG A 125 0.43 6.97 -3.59
CA ARG A 125 -0.19 8.25 -3.94
C ARG A 125 -1.03 8.16 -5.21
N LEU A 126 -1.88 7.14 -5.33
CA LEU A 126 -2.76 6.98 -6.51
C LEU A 126 -3.59 8.24 -6.84
N ARG A 127 -3.95 9.05 -5.84
CA ARG A 127 -4.66 10.33 -6.03
C ARG A 127 -3.91 11.34 -6.89
N SER A 128 -2.57 11.24 -6.97
CA SER A 128 -1.74 12.11 -7.79
C SER A 128 -1.86 11.84 -9.30
N PHE A 129 -2.47 10.71 -9.67
CA PHE A 129 -2.67 10.31 -11.07
C PHE A 129 -4.11 10.59 -11.49
N ALA A 130 -4.37 11.83 -11.91
CA ALA A 130 -5.66 12.26 -12.41
C ALA A 130 -5.89 11.70 -13.82
N GLY A 131 -6.50 10.52 -13.90
CA GLY A 131 -6.85 9.86 -15.16
C GLY A 131 -7.98 8.86 -14.96
N VAL A 132 -8.94 8.83 -15.89
CA VAL A 132 -10.10 7.94 -15.81
C VAL A 132 -9.63 6.49 -15.71
N GLY A 133 -9.92 5.86 -14.57
CA GLY A 133 -9.65 4.44 -14.33
C GLY A 133 -8.22 4.07 -13.93
N ILE A 134 -7.26 5.00 -13.92
CA ILE A 134 -5.86 4.70 -13.62
C ILE A 134 -5.65 4.30 -12.15
N PRO A 135 -6.12 5.09 -11.15
CA PRO A 135 -6.05 4.68 -9.75
C PRO A 135 -6.64 3.28 -9.53
N GLN A 136 -7.80 2.98 -10.11
CA GLN A 136 -8.46 1.69 -9.96
C GLN A 136 -7.66 0.56 -10.61
N LYS A 137 -7.07 0.79 -11.79
CA LYS A 137 -6.20 -0.20 -12.46
C LYS A 137 -4.94 -0.49 -11.64
N TRP A 138 -4.27 0.54 -11.11
CA TRP A 138 -3.05 0.35 -10.34
C TRP A 138 -3.32 -0.25 -8.96
N ALA A 139 -4.47 0.06 -8.33
CA ALA A 139 -4.90 -0.64 -7.12
C ALA A 139 -5.09 -2.15 -7.35
N LYS A 140 -5.67 -2.55 -8.50
CA LYS A 140 -5.75 -3.98 -8.88
C LYS A 140 -4.38 -4.61 -9.08
N LYS A 141 -3.45 -3.89 -9.71
CA LYS A 141 -2.04 -4.33 -9.85
C LYS A 141 -1.34 -4.46 -8.49
N PHE A 142 -1.67 -3.60 -7.54
CA PHE A 142 -1.17 -3.70 -6.17
C PHE A 142 -1.68 -4.96 -5.47
N ALA A 143 -2.93 -5.36 -5.71
CA ALA A 143 -3.45 -6.64 -5.22
C ALA A 143 -2.71 -7.85 -5.83
N LEU A 144 -2.34 -7.79 -7.12
CA LEU A 144 -1.49 -8.82 -7.75
C LEU A 144 -0.13 -8.91 -7.07
N LEU A 145 0.56 -7.78 -6.83
CA LEU A 145 1.84 -7.80 -6.11
C LEU A 145 1.68 -8.30 -4.67
N SER A 146 0.59 -7.91 -4.00
CA SER A 146 0.30 -8.32 -2.62
C SER A 146 -0.02 -9.82 -2.52
N LYS A 147 -0.57 -10.43 -3.57
CA LYS A 147 -0.73 -11.89 -3.69
C LYS A 147 0.64 -12.59 -3.62
N GLU A 148 1.61 -12.13 -4.40
CA GLU A 148 2.97 -12.69 -4.41
C GLU A 148 3.66 -12.47 -3.04
N ALA A 149 3.52 -11.28 -2.46
CA ALA A 149 4.05 -11.00 -1.13
C ALA A 149 3.39 -11.88 -0.04
N LEU A 150 2.09 -12.15 -0.13
CA LEU A 150 1.40 -13.06 0.79
C LEU A 150 1.91 -14.50 0.66
N GLY A 151 2.28 -14.94 -0.55
CA GLY A 151 2.96 -16.21 -0.78
C GLY A 151 4.28 -16.32 0.00
N GLY A 152 5.05 -15.23 0.05
CA GLY A 152 6.30 -15.15 0.83
C GLY A 152 6.14 -15.26 2.35
N LEU A 153 4.93 -15.12 2.88
CA LEU A 153 4.64 -15.30 4.31
C LEU A 153 4.36 -16.77 4.68
N LEU A 154 4.14 -17.64 3.69
CA LEU A 154 3.54 -18.95 3.86
C LEU A 154 4.42 -20.07 3.30
N PRO A 155 4.17 -21.33 3.69
CA PRO A 155 4.83 -22.48 3.07
C PRO A 155 4.55 -22.56 1.56
N GLU A 156 5.48 -23.14 0.78
CA GLU A 156 5.39 -23.26 -0.68
C GLU A 156 4.11 -23.96 -1.20
N HIS A 157 3.50 -24.82 -0.39
CA HIS A 157 2.26 -25.54 -0.76
C HIS A 157 0.99 -24.76 -0.41
N ALA A 158 1.10 -23.53 0.11
CA ALA A 158 -0.04 -22.67 0.35
C ALA A 158 -0.65 -22.20 -0.98
N ASN A 159 -1.98 -22.15 -1.04
CA ASN A 159 -2.71 -21.63 -2.19
C ASN A 159 -3.13 -20.20 -1.90
N VAL A 160 -2.53 -19.23 -2.60
CA VAL A 160 -2.91 -17.81 -2.49
C VAL A 160 -3.80 -17.43 -3.67
N ARG A 161 -4.95 -16.80 -3.39
CA ARG A 161 -5.92 -16.37 -4.41
C ARG A 161 -6.45 -14.97 -4.13
N ILE A 162 -6.72 -14.24 -5.20
CA ILE A 162 -7.43 -12.96 -5.14
C ILE A 162 -8.94 -13.24 -5.00
N PHE A 163 -9.55 -12.66 -3.97
CA PHE A 163 -10.98 -12.76 -3.69
C PHE A 163 -11.77 -11.54 -4.19
N ASP A 164 -11.08 -10.44 -4.50
CA ASP A 164 -11.68 -9.21 -5.06
C ASP A 164 -12.60 -9.49 -6.26
N ALA A 165 -13.67 -8.71 -6.34
CA ALA A 165 -14.66 -8.80 -7.40
C ALA A 165 -14.02 -8.56 -8.77
N ASN A 166 -14.34 -9.42 -9.73
CA ASN A 166 -13.81 -9.39 -11.10
C ASN A 166 -12.32 -9.71 -11.25
N SER A 167 -11.64 -10.20 -10.20
CA SER A 167 -10.33 -10.84 -10.37
C SER A 167 -10.47 -12.17 -11.12
N GLU A 168 -9.40 -12.62 -11.76
CA GLU A 168 -9.38 -13.89 -12.50
C GLU A 168 -9.64 -15.07 -11.56
N ASP A 169 -9.02 -15.08 -10.38
CA ASP A 169 -9.25 -16.08 -9.32
C ASP A 169 -10.73 -16.09 -8.89
N ARG A 170 -11.36 -14.93 -8.76
CA ARG A 170 -12.78 -14.82 -8.45
C ARG A 170 -13.67 -15.43 -9.53
N VAL A 171 -13.40 -15.14 -10.81
CA VAL A 171 -14.19 -15.65 -11.94
C VAL A 171 -14.01 -17.16 -12.09
N ASN A 172 -12.77 -17.64 -12.10
CA ASN A 172 -12.43 -19.01 -12.44
C ASN A 172 -12.65 -19.98 -11.27
N TYR A 173 -12.43 -19.52 -10.03
CA TYR A 173 -12.55 -20.35 -8.85
C TYR A 173 -13.79 -19.99 -8.03
N TYR A 174 -13.91 -18.79 -7.48
CA TYR A 174 -14.95 -18.53 -6.47
C TYR A 174 -16.38 -18.34 -7.01
N ASN A 175 -16.55 -17.94 -8.27
CA ASN A 175 -17.76 -17.40 -8.91
C ASN A 175 -17.91 -15.87 -8.74
N THR A 176 -18.45 -15.21 -9.77
CA THR A 176 -18.68 -13.75 -9.75
C THR A 176 -19.77 -13.32 -8.78
N ASP A 177 -20.71 -14.20 -8.43
CA ASP A 177 -21.73 -13.97 -7.42
C ASP A 177 -21.14 -14.13 -6.01
N LEU A 178 -21.12 -13.03 -5.25
CA LEU A 178 -20.60 -12.99 -3.87
C LEU A 178 -21.23 -14.04 -2.96
N ARG A 179 -22.51 -14.36 -3.14
CA ARG A 179 -23.23 -15.34 -2.31
C ARG A 179 -22.66 -16.74 -2.52
N ILE A 180 -22.33 -17.08 -3.77
CA ILE A 180 -21.72 -18.36 -4.14
C ILE A 180 -20.25 -18.39 -3.68
N ALA A 181 -19.54 -17.29 -3.91
CA ALA A 181 -18.13 -17.17 -3.52
C ALA A 181 -17.91 -17.30 -2.01
N LEU A 182 -18.76 -16.70 -1.18
CA LEU A 182 -18.69 -16.86 0.27
C LEU A 182 -18.89 -18.32 0.70
N LYS A 183 -19.83 -19.05 0.08
CA LYS A 183 -20.03 -20.48 0.36
C LYS A 183 -18.82 -21.29 -0.07
N ARG A 184 -18.19 -20.96 -1.19
CA ARG A 184 -16.96 -21.62 -1.65
C ARG A 184 -15.78 -21.31 -0.72
N LEU A 185 -15.62 -20.06 -0.28
CA LEU A 185 -14.64 -19.67 0.73
C LEU A 185 -14.81 -20.44 2.05
N GLY A 186 -16.05 -20.60 2.54
CA GLY A 186 -16.30 -21.40 3.75
C GLY A 186 -15.86 -22.86 3.61
N ARG A 187 -16.04 -23.47 2.42
CA ARG A 187 -15.58 -24.84 2.13
C ARG A 187 -14.06 -24.93 2.09
N ASP A 188 -13.43 -23.98 1.42
CA ASP A 188 -11.98 -23.80 1.33
C ASP A 188 -11.34 -23.66 2.72
N LEU A 189 -11.95 -22.88 3.61
CA LEU A 189 -11.53 -22.71 5.01
C LEU A 189 -11.87 -23.93 5.89
N ARG A 190 -12.69 -24.85 5.38
CA ARG A 190 -13.20 -26.05 6.07
C ARG A 190 -13.87 -25.73 7.41
N VAL A 191 -14.67 -24.67 7.42
CA VAL A 191 -15.39 -24.23 8.62
C VAL A 191 -16.41 -25.28 9.04
N LEU A 192 -16.76 -25.33 10.34
CA LEU A 192 -17.70 -26.32 10.87
C LEU A 192 -19.11 -26.17 10.29
N GLY A 193 -19.47 -24.95 9.89
CA GLY A 193 -20.77 -24.64 9.34
C GLY A 193 -20.75 -23.35 8.55
N ILE A 194 -21.50 -23.33 7.45
CA ILE A 194 -21.73 -22.14 6.62
C ILE A 194 -23.18 -21.71 6.84
N ASN A 195 -23.37 -20.47 7.29
CA ASN A 195 -24.68 -19.86 7.41
C ASN A 195 -25.14 -19.37 6.04
N GLU A 196 -25.75 -20.28 5.27
CA GLU A 196 -26.21 -19.97 3.93
C GLU A 196 -27.26 -18.86 3.88
N GLU A 197 -28.07 -18.70 4.93
CA GLU A 197 -29.07 -17.64 5.01
C GLU A 197 -28.39 -16.26 5.02
N GLU A 198 -27.38 -16.07 5.86
CA GLU A 198 -26.60 -14.83 5.91
C GLU A 198 -25.81 -14.57 4.63
N CYS A 199 -25.26 -15.63 4.00
CA CYS A 199 -24.65 -15.49 2.68
C CYS A 199 -25.68 -15.00 1.64
N ASN A 200 -26.89 -15.55 1.64
CA ASN A 200 -27.93 -15.21 0.67
C ASN A 200 -28.54 -13.82 0.88
N LYS A 201 -28.42 -13.23 2.09
CA LYS A 201 -28.81 -11.83 2.38
C LYS A 201 -27.89 -10.79 1.71
N LYS A 202 -26.71 -11.19 1.25
CA LYS A 202 -25.80 -10.30 0.52
C LYS A 202 -26.28 -10.05 -0.91
N GLY A 203 -25.92 -8.88 -1.44
CA GLY A 203 -26.00 -8.63 -2.88
C GLY A 203 -25.05 -9.53 -3.66
N PRO A 204 -25.28 -9.73 -4.97
CA PRO A 204 -24.43 -10.59 -5.79
C PRO A 204 -23.05 -9.99 -6.10
N SER A 205 -22.85 -8.69 -5.85
CA SER A 205 -21.61 -7.97 -6.14
C SER A 205 -20.75 -7.70 -4.90
N GLY A 206 -19.47 -7.40 -5.12
CA GLY A 206 -18.50 -7.07 -4.08
C GLY A 206 -17.65 -8.25 -3.61
N ASP A 207 -16.83 -7.99 -2.59
CA ASP A 207 -15.75 -8.84 -2.08
C ASP A 207 -15.92 -9.18 -0.58
N ALA A 208 -16.91 -8.57 0.09
CA ALA A 208 -17.12 -8.63 1.53
C ALA A 208 -15.94 -8.09 2.38
N GLY A 209 -15.12 -7.19 1.83
CA GLY A 209 -13.96 -6.58 2.52
C GLY A 209 -12.73 -7.48 2.58
N LEU A 210 -12.62 -8.44 1.66
CA LEU A 210 -11.51 -9.37 1.54
C LEU A 210 -10.93 -9.32 0.13
N ASP A 211 -9.68 -8.89 0.02
CA ASP A 211 -8.98 -8.84 -1.27
C ASP A 211 -8.25 -10.14 -1.59
N LEU A 212 -7.62 -10.78 -0.58
CA LEU A 212 -6.85 -12.01 -0.76
C LEU A 212 -7.20 -13.05 0.30
N VAL A 213 -7.09 -14.31 -0.09
CA VAL A 213 -7.13 -15.45 0.82
C VAL A 213 -5.94 -16.36 0.52
N ALA A 214 -5.27 -16.81 1.57
CA ALA A 214 -4.25 -17.84 1.45
C ALA A 214 -4.58 -19.02 2.35
N ILE A 215 -4.49 -20.23 1.81
CA ILE A 215 -4.90 -21.45 2.49
C ILE A 215 -3.76 -22.46 2.45
N VAL A 216 -3.36 -22.93 3.62
CA VAL A 216 -2.49 -24.09 3.80
C VAL A 216 -3.41 -25.30 3.92
N ASP A 217 -3.48 -26.07 2.83
CA ASP A 217 -4.41 -27.19 2.72
C ASP A 217 -3.80 -28.49 3.28
N PHE A 218 -4.65 -29.30 3.91
CA PHE A 218 -4.28 -30.59 4.48
C PHE A 218 -5.22 -31.66 3.94
N ASP A 219 -4.75 -32.64 3.17
CA ASP A 219 -5.62 -33.67 2.58
C ASP A 219 -5.99 -34.78 3.57
N ASP A 220 -6.53 -34.40 4.73
CA ASP A 220 -6.91 -35.30 5.83
C ASP A 220 -8.44 -35.34 6.06
N GLY A 221 -9.20 -34.49 5.37
CA GLY A 221 -10.65 -34.35 5.54
C GLY A 221 -11.07 -33.74 6.89
N ALA A 222 -10.13 -33.28 7.71
CA ALA A 222 -10.43 -32.67 8.99
C ALA A 222 -10.98 -31.24 8.80
N ALA A 223 -11.76 -30.80 9.77
CA ALA A 223 -12.27 -29.44 9.81
C ALA A 223 -11.14 -28.45 10.14
N THR A 224 -11.26 -27.23 9.61
CA THR A 224 -10.33 -26.11 9.74
C THR A 224 -9.02 -26.29 8.96
N ALA A 225 -8.93 -25.62 7.81
CA ALA A 225 -7.63 -25.34 7.20
C ALA A 225 -6.95 -24.18 7.94
N TYR A 226 -5.61 -24.11 7.93
CA TYR A 226 -4.94 -22.87 8.32
C TYR A 226 -5.03 -21.88 7.16
N ALA A 227 -5.46 -20.65 7.44
CA ALA A 227 -5.64 -19.65 6.42
C ALA A 227 -5.26 -18.26 6.92
N VAL A 228 -4.91 -17.39 5.98
CA VAL A 228 -4.67 -15.97 6.19
C VAL A 228 -5.65 -15.19 5.33
N LEU A 229 -6.32 -14.21 5.95
CA LEU A 229 -7.26 -13.32 5.28
C LEU A 229 -6.58 -11.96 5.09
N ALA A 230 -6.59 -11.39 3.90
CA ALA A 230 -5.88 -10.12 3.67
C ALA A 230 -6.70 -9.08 2.92
N GLN A 231 -6.39 -7.82 3.24
CA GLN A 231 -6.92 -6.63 2.60
C GLN A 231 -5.78 -5.78 2.02
N CYS A 232 -6.02 -5.14 0.88
CA CYS A 232 -5.07 -4.31 0.15
C CYS A 232 -5.54 -2.84 0.13
N GLY A 233 -4.81 -1.98 0.84
CA GLY A 233 -5.08 -0.55 0.88
C GLY A 233 -4.09 0.24 0.02
N ALA A 234 -4.30 0.27 -1.31
CA ALA A 234 -3.51 1.12 -2.21
C ALA A 234 -3.91 2.60 -2.10
N GLN A 235 -3.58 3.24 -0.97
CA GLN A 235 -3.93 4.62 -0.69
C GLN A 235 -2.98 5.23 0.33
N GLU A 236 -2.79 6.54 0.21
CA GLU A 236 -1.91 7.33 1.08
C GLU A 236 -2.42 7.36 2.52
N THR A 237 -3.72 7.63 2.68
CA THR A 237 -4.40 7.76 3.97
C THR A 237 -5.64 6.86 4.02
N GLY A 238 -6.18 6.62 5.22
CA GLY A 238 -7.43 5.88 5.42
C GLY A 238 -7.33 4.36 5.32
N TRP A 239 -6.19 3.79 4.94
CA TRP A 239 -5.98 2.33 4.99
C TRP A 239 -6.10 1.75 6.41
N PRO A 240 -5.77 2.44 7.52
CA PRO A 240 -5.97 1.88 8.86
C PRO A 240 -7.43 1.54 9.16
N LYS A 241 -8.38 2.30 8.59
CA LYS A 241 -9.82 2.05 8.76
C LYS A 241 -10.28 0.73 8.11
N LYS A 242 -9.48 0.19 7.17
CA LYS A 242 -9.76 -1.06 6.45
C LYS A 242 -9.23 -2.31 7.15
N THR A 243 -8.42 -2.17 8.20
CA THR A 243 -7.83 -3.31 8.92
C THR A 243 -8.87 -4.30 9.47
N LEU A 244 -10.02 -3.78 9.92
CA LEU A 244 -11.14 -4.58 10.43
C LEU A 244 -11.98 -5.24 9.33
N GLU A 245 -11.73 -5.00 8.05
CA GLU A 245 -12.49 -5.58 6.94
C GLU A 245 -12.11 -7.05 6.72
N ALA A 246 -10.81 -7.37 6.71
CA ALA A 246 -10.31 -8.75 6.59
C ALA A 246 -10.22 -9.51 7.93
N HIS A 247 -10.61 -8.90 9.05
CA HIS A 247 -10.54 -9.55 10.36
C HIS A 247 -11.56 -10.69 10.48
N ALA A 248 -11.14 -11.85 11.00
CA ALA A 248 -11.98 -13.06 11.11
C ALA A 248 -13.35 -12.81 11.76
N MET A 249 -13.42 -11.90 12.75
CA MET A 249 -14.68 -11.48 13.39
C MET A 249 -15.78 -11.07 12.39
N ARG A 250 -15.46 -10.42 11.26
CA ARG A 250 -16.43 -10.04 10.22
C ARG A 250 -17.11 -11.25 9.57
N PHE A 251 -16.41 -12.38 9.55
CA PHE A 251 -16.87 -13.60 8.90
C PHE A 251 -17.67 -14.53 9.82
N ARG A 252 -17.75 -14.23 11.13
CA ARG A 252 -18.50 -15.05 12.10
C ARG A 252 -20.00 -15.15 11.82
N ASN A 253 -20.57 -14.18 11.10
CA ASN A 253 -21.97 -14.25 10.66
C ASN A 253 -22.16 -15.25 9.51
N PHE A 254 -21.13 -15.49 8.70
CA PHE A 254 -21.17 -16.44 7.58
C PHE A 254 -20.67 -17.82 7.99
N PHE A 255 -19.69 -17.90 8.90
CA PHE A 255 -18.94 -19.13 9.15
C PHE A 255 -18.83 -19.44 10.65
N GLN A 256 -19.06 -20.71 10.99
CA GLN A 256 -18.71 -21.28 12.29
C GLN A 256 -17.25 -21.76 12.25
N MET A 257 -16.33 -20.89 12.66
CA MET A 257 -14.88 -21.14 12.65
C MET A 257 -14.41 -21.74 13.98
N MET A 258 -13.41 -22.64 13.96
CA MET A 258 -12.77 -23.15 15.19
C MET A 258 -11.59 -22.30 15.66
N ILE A 259 -10.98 -21.55 14.75
CA ILE A 259 -9.88 -20.64 15.02
C ILE A 259 -10.20 -19.25 14.46
N ASP A 260 -9.60 -18.22 15.04
CA ASP A 260 -9.57 -16.90 14.41
C ASP A 260 -8.41 -16.86 13.42
N TYR A 261 -8.74 -16.70 12.13
CA TYR A 261 -7.74 -16.57 11.08
C TYR A 261 -6.97 -15.25 11.24
N PRO A 262 -5.63 -15.28 11.19
CA PRO A 262 -4.84 -14.06 11.18
C PRO A 262 -5.18 -13.20 9.97
N GLY A 263 -5.28 -11.89 10.21
CA GLY A 263 -5.44 -10.89 9.16
C GLY A 263 -4.09 -10.36 8.67
N VAL A 264 -4.02 -9.97 7.41
CA VAL A 264 -2.92 -9.16 6.85
C VAL A 264 -3.48 -7.89 6.21
N MET A 265 -2.87 -6.75 6.49
CA MET A 265 -3.16 -5.49 5.79
C MET A 265 -1.95 -5.10 4.95
N PHE A 266 -2.12 -5.09 3.64
CA PHE A 266 -1.11 -4.60 2.70
C PHE A 266 -1.30 -3.10 2.47
N THR A 267 -0.23 -2.33 2.64
CA THR A 267 -0.18 -0.92 2.26
C THR A 267 1.11 -0.62 1.49
N PRO A 268 1.05 0.12 0.37
CA PRO A 268 2.24 0.51 -0.36
C PRO A 268 3.02 1.64 0.34
N VAL A 269 2.46 2.23 1.41
CA VAL A 269 3.11 3.26 2.23
C VAL A 269 4.21 2.62 3.09
N CYS A 270 5.35 3.30 3.22
CA CYS A 270 6.35 2.93 4.23
C CYS A 270 5.90 3.52 5.58
N PHE A 271 5.05 2.79 6.30
CA PHE A 271 4.38 3.27 7.52
C PHE A 271 5.30 3.21 8.74
N ARG A 272 6.44 3.90 8.69
CA ARG A 272 7.44 3.91 9.77
C ARG A 272 7.84 5.32 10.12
N VAL A 273 8.31 5.53 11.34
CA VAL A 273 9.11 6.73 11.66
C VAL A 273 10.59 6.45 11.38
N ALA A 274 11.45 7.45 11.51
CA ALA A 274 12.86 7.33 11.11
C ALA A 274 13.70 6.36 11.98
N ASP A 275 13.20 5.91 13.13
CA ASP A 275 13.83 4.84 13.91
C ASP A 275 13.39 3.42 13.47
N GLY A 276 12.44 3.34 12.53
CA GLY A 276 11.88 2.10 12.00
C GLY A 276 10.70 1.52 12.77
N SER A 277 10.29 2.12 13.88
CA SER A 277 9.04 1.80 14.57
C SER A 277 7.82 2.27 13.77
N TRP A 278 6.63 1.79 14.15
CA TRP A 278 5.38 2.18 13.49
C TRP A 278 5.04 3.63 13.78
N VAL A 279 4.51 4.34 12.78
CA VAL A 279 3.97 5.71 12.96
C VAL A 279 2.89 5.74 14.03
N ASP A 280 1.97 4.77 13.97
CA ASP A 280 0.98 4.54 15.01
C ASP A 280 0.77 3.04 15.19
N THR A 281 1.02 2.55 16.41
CA THR A 281 0.84 1.14 16.75
C THR A 281 -0.64 0.74 16.85
N GLN A 282 -1.54 1.70 17.12
CA GLN A 282 -2.99 1.41 17.21
C GLN A 282 -3.56 1.05 15.85
N SER A 283 -3.13 1.76 14.80
CA SER A 283 -3.47 1.49 13.40
C SER A 283 -3.06 0.10 12.91
N ALA A 284 -2.13 -0.57 13.58
CA ALA A 284 -1.67 -1.93 13.27
C ALA A 284 -2.21 -3.00 14.24
N ASN A 285 -3.11 -2.64 15.15
CA ASN A 285 -3.57 -3.56 16.19
C ASN A 285 -4.43 -4.71 15.61
N GLY A 286 -4.18 -5.94 16.08
CA GLY A 286 -4.95 -7.13 15.71
C GLY A 286 -4.72 -7.63 14.28
N ILE A 287 -3.76 -7.08 13.55
CA ILE A 287 -3.47 -7.43 12.15
C ILE A 287 -1.96 -7.47 11.87
N PHE A 288 -1.53 -8.33 10.96
CA PHE A 288 -0.18 -8.25 10.43
C PHE A 288 -0.13 -7.12 9.38
N LEU A 289 0.45 -5.98 9.75
CA LEU A 289 0.67 -4.89 8.80
C LEU A 289 1.87 -5.20 7.89
N ALA A 290 1.63 -5.35 6.60
CA ALA A 290 2.63 -5.44 5.56
C ALA A 290 2.76 -4.05 4.87
N ASP A 291 3.60 -3.20 5.45
CA ASP A 291 4.01 -1.92 4.85
C ASP A 291 5.01 -2.15 3.71
N ARG A 292 5.36 -1.08 2.97
CA ARG A 292 6.30 -1.17 1.83
C ARG A 292 7.54 -2.02 2.10
N GLY A 293 8.20 -1.78 3.24
CA GLY A 293 9.42 -2.50 3.61
C GLY A 293 9.20 -3.99 3.85
N ARG A 294 8.07 -4.37 4.46
CA ARG A 294 7.70 -5.78 4.63
C ARG A 294 7.29 -6.44 3.32
N ILE A 295 6.54 -5.75 2.46
CA ILE A 295 6.16 -6.26 1.13
C ILE A 295 7.41 -6.66 0.35
N LEU A 296 8.40 -5.77 0.27
CA LEU A 296 9.64 -6.01 -0.47
C LEU A 296 10.42 -7.21 0.09
N LYS A 297 10.50 -7.34 1.42
CA LYS A 297 11.17 -8.48 2.07
C LYS A 297 10.43 -9.80 1.86
N LEU A 298 9.10 -9.78 1.83
CA LEU A 298 8.31 -10.97 1.53
C LEU A 298 8.51 -11.45 0.09
N LEU A 299 8.63 -10.52 -0.86
CA LEU A 299 8.94 -10.87 -2.26
C LEU A 299 10.32 -11.52 -2.42
N ASP A 300 11.29 -11.19 -1.56
CA ASP A 300 12.60 -11.88 -1.55
C ASP A 300 12.49 -13.37 -1.20
N HIS A 301 11.47 -13.78 -0.42
CA HIS A 301 11.22 -15.19 -0.14
C HIS A 301 10.60 -15.95 -1.32
N GLN A 302 10.18 -15.26 -2.37
CA GLN A 302 9.61 -15.87 -3.56
C GLN A 302 10.59 -15.91 -4.75
N ASP A 303 11.61 -15.03 -4.74
CA ASP A 303 12.56 -14.84 -5.84
C ASP A 303 11.89 -14.62 -7.23
N LEU A 304 10.77 -13.88 -7.22
CA LEU A 304 9.94 -13.63 -8.40
C LEU A 304 10.20 -12.27 -9.06
N TRP A 305 11.26 -11.55 -8.70
CA TRP A 305 11.50 -10.17 -9.14
C TRP A 305 11.45 -10.00 -10.66
N VAL A 306 12.22 -10.81 -11.39
CA VAL A 306 12.27 -10.79 -12.87
C VAL A 306 10.92 -11.18 -13.48
N LEU A 307 10.21 -12.14 -12.88
CA LEU A 307 8.90 -12.56 -13.37
C LEU A 307 7.87 -11.45 -13.19
N ILE A 308 7.86 -10.80 -12.02
CA ILE A 308 6.94 -9.70 -11.70
C ILE A 308 7.18 -8.55 -12.67
N THR A 309 8.41 -8.09 -12.82
CA THR A 309 8.73 -6.92 -13.65
C THR A 309 8.73 -7.19 -15.15
N GLY A 310 8.85 -8.46 -15.54
CA GLY A 310 8.69 -8.93 -16.92
C GLY A 310 7.24 -9.24 -17.31
N SER A 311 6.29 -9.18 -16.37
CA SER A 311 4.88 -9.46 -16.65
C SER A 311 4.20 -8.34 -17.44
N ASP A 312 3.20 -8.69 -18.25
CA ASP A 312 2.45 -7.74 -19.08
C ASP A 312 1.85 -6.59 -18.25
N TRP A 313 1.32 -6.89 -17.05
CA TRP A 313 0.71 -5.86 -16.21
C TRP A 313 1.74 -4.86 -15.69
N PHE A 314 2.96 -5.31 -15.39
CA PHE A 314 4.01 -4.45 -14.87
C PHE A 314 4.57 -3.56 -15.98
N LEU A 315 4.83 -4.14 -17.15
CA LEU A 315 5.25 -3.39 -18.35
C LEU A 315 4.20 -2.36 -18.79
N GLU A 316 2.90 -2.71 -18.72
CA GLU A 316 1.81 -1.75 -18.97
C GLU A 316 1.82 -0.62 -17.93
N PHE A 317 2.09 -0.93 -16.64
CA PHE A 317 2.23 0.09 -15.60
C PHE A 317 3.37 1.06 -15.93
N GLU A 318 4.57 0.58 -16.23
CA GLU A 318 5.72 1.43 -16.53
C GLU A 318 5.52 2.25 -17.80
N THR A 319 4.97 1.63 -18.85
CA THR A 319 4.61 2.34 -20.09
C THR A 319 3.60 3.46 -19.78
N THR A 320 2.61 3.18 -18.93
CA THR A 320 1.63 4.20 -18.52
C THR A 320 2.31 5.31 -17.73
N LEU A 321 3.16 4.96 -16.77
CA LEU A 321 3.90 5.89 -15.92
C LEU A 321 4.81 6.81 -16.76
N SER A 322 5.50 6.30 -17.79
CA SER A 322 6.36 7.10 -18.66
C SER A 322 5.62 8.11 -19.52
N THR A 323 4.29 7.99 -19.67
CA THR A 323 3.43 8.97 -20.37
C THR A 323 2.81 10.02 -19.45
N VAL A 324 3.14 9.98 -18.15
CA VAL A 324 2.73 10.99 -17.19
C VAL A 324 3.45 12.29 -17.55
N GLN A 325 2.66 13.29 -17.91
CA GLN A 325 3.11 14.67 -18.07
C GLN A 325 2.98 15.33 -16.71
N ALA A 326 4.12 15.56 -16.06
CA ALA A 326 4.18 16.53 -14.99
C ALA A 326 4.02 17.94 -15.60
N PRO A 327 3.25 18.85 -14.98
CA PRO A 327 3.29 20.26 -15.38
C PRO A 327 4.74 20.77 -15.35
N ASP A 328 5.10 21.62 -16.31
CA ASP A 328 6.41 22.27 -16.39
C ASP A 328 6.69 23.20 -15.20
#